data_AF-A0A562IJP6-F1
#
_entry.id   AF-A0A562IJP6-F1
#
_cell.length_a   1.000
_cell.length_b   1.000
_cell.length_c   1.000
_cell.angle_alpha   90.00
_cell.angle_beta   90.00
_cell.angle_gamma   90.00
#
_symmetry.space_group_name_H-M   'P 1'
#
loop_
_entity.id
_entity.type
_entity.pdbx_description
1 polymer ?
#
loop_
_entity_poly.entity_id
_entity_poly.type
_entity_poly.pdbx_seq_one_letter_code
_entity_poly.pdbx_strand_id
1 'polypeptide(L)'
;MSAQPWTFGPVGDLAWQHFPEAREQITDLVCDALQRAIDADRMPQPVDQFEYATHAVGPLTRDLGLVDLDRDLVRRFCLFCRDLLGYSGPDAFEASYALGMYVLHGLDGPPVVRVIRQVDPGLIELVRARFPGTWAEE
;
A
#
# COMPACT_ATOMS: atom_id res chain seq x y z
N MET A 1 -16.63 25.25 11.60
CA MET A 1 -15.54 24.42 11.04
C MET A 1 -16.12 23.03 10.84
N SER A 2 -16.27 22.58 9.59
CA SER A 2 -16.56 21.17 9.33
C SER A 2 -15.37 20.36 9.79
N ALA A 3 -15.57 19.43 10.72
CA ALA A 3 -14.52 18.48 11.09
C ALA A 3 -14.12 17.74 9.82
N GLN A 4 -12.86 17.87 9.41
CA GLN A 4 -12.36 17.00 8.36
C GLN A 4 -12.48 15.56 8.88
N PRO A 5 -13.04 14.64 8.08
CA PRO A 5 -13.06 13.23 8.46
C PRO A 5 -11.61 12.80 8.71
N TRP A 6 -11.42 12.06 9.79
CA TRP A 6 -10.10 11.55 10.16
C TRP A 6 -9.64 10.56 9.08
N THR A 7 -8.38 10.67 8.67
CA THR A 7 -7.76 9.89 7.59
C THR A 7 -6.49 9.25 8.13
N PHE A 8 -6.20 8.03 7.68
CA PHE A 8 -4.93 7.34 7.90
C PHE A 8 -3.85 7.81 6.89
N GLY A 9 -4.19 8.75 6.02
CA GLY A 9 -3.44 9.10 4.83
C GLY A 9 -3.67 8.09 3.69
N PRO A 10 -3.16 8.38 2.49
CA PRO A 10 -3.54 7.68 1.26
C PRO A 10 -3.25 6.17 1.29
N VAL A 11 -2.11 5.75 1.82
CA VAL A 11 -1.75 4.32 1.93
C VAL A 11 -2.62 3.64 2.97
N GLY A 12 -2.79 4.23 4.16
CA GLY A 12 -3.59 3.67 5.24
C GLY A 12 -5.08 3.53 4.88
N ASP A 13 -5.66 4.57 4.28
CA ASP A 13 -7.07 4.59 3.87
C ASP A 13 -7.34 3.53 2.78
N LEU A 14 -6.47 3.47 1.76
CA LEU A 14 -6.62 2.48 0.69
C LEU A 14 -6.34 1.07 1.17
N ALA A 15 -5.39 0.88 2.09
CA ALA A 15 -5.16 -0.43 2.70
C ALA A 15 -6.37 -0.89 3.52
N TRP A 16 -6.98 0.00 4.31
CA TRP A 16 -8.20 -0.28 5.07
C TRP A 16 -9.38 -0.69 4.17
N GLN A 17 -9.50 -0.03 3.01
CA GLN A 17 -10.55 -0.28 2.04
C GLN A 17 -10.35 -1.62 1.31
N HIS A 18 -9.15 -1.88 0.81
CA HIS A 18 -8.87 -3.01 -0.09
C HIS A 18 -8.45 -4.29 0.64
N PHE A 19 -7.96 -4.20 1.87
CA PHE A 19 -7.48 -5.35 2.63
C PHE A 19 -8.15 -5.43 4.00
N PRO A 20 -9.31 -6.10 4.12
CA PRO A 20 -9.93 -6.36 5.41
C PRO A 20 -8.99 -7.05 6.41
N GLU A 21 -8.07 -7.89 5.92
CA GLU A 21 -7.06 -8.60 6.70
C GLU A 21 -6.03 -7.65 7.32
N ALA A 22 -5.82 -6.47 6.74
CA ALA A 22 -4.87 -5.47 7.24
C ALA A 22 -5.45 -4.62 8.39
N ARG A 23 -6.77 -4.66 8.63
CA ARG A 23 -7.44 -3.70 9.53
C ARG A 23 -7.02 -3.84 10.98
N GLU A 24 -6.80 -5.06 11.46
CA GLU A 24 -6.31 -5.30 12.82
C GLU A 24 -4.92 -4.67 12.98
N GLN A 25 -4.01 -4.95 12.05
CA GLN A 25 -2.66 -4.37 12.05
C GLN A 25 -2.66 -2.84 11.92
N ILE A 26 -3.55 -2.27 11.09
CA ILE A 26 -3.74 -0.81 11.00
C ILE A 26 -4.20 -0.23 12.34
N THR A 27 -5.12 -0.92 13.02
CA THR A 27 -5.61 -0.51 14.34
C THR A 27 -4.48 -0.50 15.36
N ASP A 28 -3.65 -1.55 15.39
CA ASP A 28 -2.51 -1.64 16.29
C ASP A 28 -1.50 -0.51 16.05
N LEU A 29 -1.15 -0.24 14.79
CA LEU A 29 -0.24 0.86 14.45
C LEU A 29 -0.75 2.22 14.94
N VAL A 30 -2.06 2.46 14.78
CA VAL A 30 -2.71 3.69 15.24
C VAL A 30 -2.73 3.76 16.76
N CYS A 31 -3.11 2.68 17.44
CA CYS A 31 -3.10 2.58 18.90
C CYS A 31 -1.70 2.83 19.47
N ASP A 32 -0.66 2.22 18.88
CA ASP A 32 0.73 2.39 19.30
C ASP A 32 1.24 3.82 19.07
N ALA A 33 0.85 4.46 17.96
CA ALA A 33 1.19 5.87 17.71
C ALA A 33 0.51 6.80 18.72
N LEU A 34 -0.76 6.55 19.05
CA LEU A 34 -1.51 7.30 20.05
C LEU A 34 -0.90 7.10 21.45
N GLN A 35 -0.61 5.86 21.84
CA GLN A 35 -0.01 5.57 23.14
C GLN A 35 1.35 6.24 23.30
N ARG A 36 2.22 6.18 22.27
CA ARG A 36 3.50 6.89 22.27
C ARG A 36 3.35 8.42 22.36
N ALA A 37 2.26 8.98 21.87
CA ALA A 37 1.98 10.40 22.00
C ALA A 37 1.54 10.77 23.43
N ILE A 38 0.69 9.94 24.04
CA ILE A 38 0.25 10.07 25.43
C ILE A 38 1.45 9.96 26.38
N ASP A 39 2.27 8.93 26.23
CA ASP A 39 3.43 8.67 27.09
C ASP A 39 4.47 9.81 27.05
N ALA A 40 4.53 10.53 25.92
CA ALA A 40 5.44 11.64 25.71
C ALA A 40 4.79 13.02 25.91
N ASP A 41 3.55 13.08 26.43
CA ASP A 41 2.75 14.30 26.63
C ASP A 41 2.75 15.24 25.40
N ARG A 42 2.52 14.65 24.22
CA ARG A 42 2.55 15.36 22.94
C ARG A 42 1.30 15.09 22.13
N MET A 43 1.00 16.01 21.21
CA MET A 43 -0.10 15.82 20.27
C MET A 43 0.18 14.62 19.36
N PRO A 44 -0.81 13.72 19.16
CA PRO A 44 -0.63 12.57 18.29
C PRO A 44 -0.38 13.02 16.85
N GLN A 45 0.59 12.36 16.22
CA GLN A 45 0.90 12.53 14.82
C GLN A 45 0.28 11.39 14.02
N PRO A 46 -0.09 11.61 12.74
CA PRO A 46 -0.46 10.52 11.85
C PRO A 46 0.63 9.47 11.78
N VAL A 47 0.23 8.21 11.67
CA VAL A 47 1.15 7.10 11.37
C VAL A 47 1.75 7.33 9.98
N ASP A 48 3.05 7.07 9.85
CA ASP A 48 3.77 7.23 8.59
C ASP A 48 3.22 6.27 7.52
N GLN A 49 3.14 6.73 6.26
CA GLN A 49 2.70 5.91 5.12
C GLN A 49 3.59 4.67 4.93
N PHE A 50 4.88 4.77 5.29
CA PHE A 50 5.80 3.64 5.33
C PHE A 50 5.33 2.52 6.26
N GLU A 51 4.79 2.86 7.44
CA GLU A 51 4.38 1.87 8.44
C GLU A 51 3.21 1.05 7.92
N TYR A 52 2.23 1.69 7.28
CA TYR A 52 1.13 0.99 6.62
C TYR A 52 1.60 0.12 5.46
N ALA A 53 2.47 0.64 4.59
CA ALA A 53 2.99 -0.12 3.47
C ALA A 53 3.75 -1.37 3.93
N THR A 54 4.59 -1.23 4.96
CA THR A 54 5.49 -2.30 5.41
C THR A 54 4.81 -3.31 6.31
N HIS A 55 4.02 -2.84 7.29
CA HIS A 55 3.47 -3.70 8.34
C HIS A 55 2.06 -4.17 8.02
N ALA A 56 1.24 -3.38 7.32
CA ALA A 56 -0.13 -3.76 7.01
C ALA A 56 -0.28 -4.39 5.62
N VAL A 57 0.36 -3.80 4.59
CA VAL A 57 0.25 -4.28 3.20
C VAL A 57 1.29 -5.36 2.89
N GLY A 58 2.55 -5.13 3.26
CA GLY A 58 3.69 -6.01 2.95
C GLY A 58 3.48 -7.49 3.29
N PRO A 59 2.95 -7.86 4.47
CA PRO A 59 2.71 -9.27 4.80
C PRO A 59 1.68 -9.96 3.90
N LEU A 60 0.73 -9.20 3.36
CA LEU A 60 -0.30 -9.71 2.46
C LEU A 60 0.23 -9.91 1.04
N THR A 61 1.20 -9.11 0.63
CA THR A 61 1.63 -9.05 -0.78
C THR A 61 2.97 -9.73 -1.05
N ARG A 62 3.77 -10.02 -0.01
CA ARG A 62 5.12 -10.62 -0.12
C ARG A 62 5.15 -11.90 -0.95
N ASP A 63 4.15 -12.76 -0.78
CA ASP A 63 4.14 -14.10 -1.37
C ASP A 63 3.27 -14.20 -2.64
N LEU A 64 2.89 -13.06 -3.22
CA LEU A 64 2.04 -13.03 -4.42
C LEU A 64 2.65 -13.86 -5.56
N GLY A 65 1.95 -14.91 -5.98
CA GLY A 65 2.40 -15.78 -7.07
C GLY A 65 3.54 -16.75 -6.69
N LEU A 66 3.96 -16.81 -5.43
CA LEU A 66 4.93 -17.79 -4.91
C LEU A 66 4.26 -18.98 -4.20
N VAL A 67 3.02 -18.82 -3.75
CA VAL A 67 2.20 -19.86 -3.10
C VAL A 67 0.90 -20.10 -3.89
N ASP A 68 -0.01 -20.94 -3.36
CA ASP A 68 -1.33 -21.14 -3.95
C ASP A 68 -2.00 -19.78 -4.26
N LEU A 69 -2.38 -19.62 -5.53
CA LEU A 69 -2.79 -18.34 -6.09
C LEU A 69 -4.15 -17.90 -5.53
N ASP A 70 -4.13 -16.95 -4.60
CA ASP A 70 -5.32 -16.17 -4.24
C ASP A 70 -5.55 -15.05 -5.27
N ARG A 71 -6.41 -15.32 -6.26
CA ARG A 71 -6.76 -14.36 -7.32
C ARG A 71 -7.50 -13.13 -6.79
N ASP A 72 -8.23 -13.26 -5.70
CA ASP A 72 -9.00 -12.15 -5.16
C ASP A 72 -8.09 -11.19 -4.39
N LEU A 73 -7.09 -11.71 -3.67
CA LEU A 73 -6.01 -10.91 -3.10
C LEU A 73 -5.22 -10.17 -4.18
N VAL A 74 -4.82 -10.86 -5.26
CA VAL A 74 -4.13 -10.21 -6.39
C VAL A 74 -4.99 -9.09 -6.99
N ARG A 75 -6.30 -9.31 -7.18
CA ARG A 75 -7.19 -8.28 -7.74
C ARG A 75 -7.27 -7.06 -6.83
N ARG A 76 -7.41 -7.26 -5.51
CA ARG A 76 -7.44 -6.17 -4.51
C ARG A 76 -6.12 -5.42 -4.49
N PHE A 77 -5.00 -6.14 -4.59
CA PHE A 77 -3.67 -5.54 -4.74
C PHE A 77 -3.56 -4.68 -6.01
N CYS A 78 -4.03 -5.17 -7.16
CA CYS A 78 -4.02 -4.38 -8.39
C CYS A 78 -4.84 -3.10 -8.27
N LEU A 79 -6.02 -3.16 -7.65
CA LEU A 79 -6.88 -2.00 -7.40
C LEU A 79 -6.21 -1.00 -6.43
N PHE A 80 -5.65 -1.49 -5.33
CA PHE A 80 -4.88 -0.68 -4.38
C PHE A 80 -3.74 0.09 -5.07
N CYS A 81 -2.95 -0.58 -5.92
CA CYS A 81 -1.88 0.05 -6.67
C CYS A 81 -2.40 1.10 -7.67
N ARG A 82 -3.51 0.83 -8.36
CA ARG A 82 -4.12 1.80 -9.28
C ARG A 82 -4.60 3.05 -8.55
N ASP A 83 -5.29 2.88 -7.43
CA ASP A 83 -5.83 3.99 -6.66
C ASP A 83 -4.69 4.86 -6.10
N LEU A 84 -3.59 4.25 -5.62
CA LEU A 84 -2.39 4.99 -5.21
C LEU A 84 -1.70 5.70 -6.38
N LEU A 85 -1.60 5.07 -7.55
CA LEU A 85 -1.02 5.71 -8.75
C LEU A 85 -1.84 6.91 -9.22
N GLY A 86 -3.17 6.82 -9.09
CA GLY A 86 -4.13 7.85 -9.47
C GLY A 86 -4.38 8.91 -8.40
N TYR A 87 -3.84 8.75 -7.20
CA TYR A 87 -4.00 9.72 -6.12
C TYR A 87 -3.32 11.05 -6.46
N SER A 88 -4.08 12.13 -6.33
CA SER A 88 -3.69 13.51 -6.70
C SER A 88 -3.90 14.51 -5.56
N GLY A 89 -4.02 14.03 -4.33
CA GLY A 89 -4.17 14.86 -3.14
C GLY A 89 -2.86 15.53 -2.69
N PRO A 90 -2.88 16.23 -1.54
CA PRO A 90 -1.74 17.01 -1.04
C PRO A 90 -0.49 16.15 -0.80
N ASP A 91 -0.67 14.89 -0.37
CA ASP A 91 0.42 13.96 -0.03
C ASP A 91 0.78 13.03 -1.21
N ALA A 92 0.55 13.47 -2.45
CA ALA A 92 0.69 12.62 -3.63
C ALA A 92 2.13 12.18 -3.90
N PHE A 93 3.11 12.99 -3.49
CA PHE A 93 4.51 12.61 -3.59
C PHE A 93 4.84 11.48 -2.61
N GLU A 94 4.43 11.62 -1.35
CA GLU A 94 4.61 10.64 -0.29
C GLU A 94 3.92 9.32 -0.62
N ALA A 95 2.67 9.38 -1.10
CA ALA A 95 1.91 8.21 -1.55
C ALA A 95 2.63 7.49 -2.69
N SER A 96 3.11 8.23 -3.69
CA SER A 96 3.86 7.67 -4.81
C SER A 96 5.20 7.07 -4.37
N TYR A 97 5.89 7.73 -3.44
CA TYR A 97 7.17 7.25 -2.92
C TYR A 97 6.97 5.95 -2.14
N ALA A 98 5.96 5.90 -1.26
CA ALA A 98 5.63 4.71 -0.50
C ALA A 98 5.22 3.54 -1.40
N LEU A 99 4.43 3.81 -2.45
CA LEU A 99 4.08 2.80 -3.45
C LEU A 99 5.34 2.22 -4.10
N GLY A 100 6.22 3.06 -4.67
CA GLY A 100 7.42 2.58 -5.37
C GLY A 100 8.41 1.85 -4.45
N MET A 101 8.71 2.44 -3.29
CA MET A 101 9.77 1.97 -2.42
C MET A 101 9.38 0.84 -1.46
N TYR A 102 8.12 0.78 -1.02
CA TYR A 102 7.72 -0.12 0.06
C TYR A 102 6.63 -1.12 -0.34
N VAL A 103 5.82 -0.79 -1.35
CA VAL A 103 4.77 -1.70 -1.84
C VAL A 103 5.26 -2.50 -3.04
N LEU A 104 5.86 -1.85 -4.05
CA LEU A 104 6.27 -2.50 -5.30
C LEU A 104 7.68 -3.11 -5.22
N HIS A 105 8.51 -2.60 -4.30
CA HIS A 105 9.88 -3.09 -4.13
C HIS A 105 9.90 -4.57 -3.71
N GLY A 106 10.65 -5.39 -4.43
CA GLY A 106 10.71 -6.84 -4.21
C GLY A 106 9.55 -7.65 -4.83
N LEU A 107 8.59 -6.99 -5.50
CA LEU A 107 7.51 -7.63 -6.24
C LEU A 107 7.76 -7.69 -7.76
N ASP A 108 9.02 -7.55 -8.16
CA ASP A 108 9.50 -7.56 -9.55
C ASP A 108 9.92 -8.93 -10.06
N GLY A 109 9.84 -9.95 -9.21
CA GLY A 109 10.08 -11.34 -9.59
C GLY A 109 9.12 -11.81 -10.70
N PRO A 110 9.59 -12.62 -11.68
CA PRO A 110 8.76 -13.15 -12.76
C PRO A 110 7.44 -13.83 -12.33
N PRO A 111 7.38 -14.60 -11.20
CA PRO A 111 6.13 -15.20 -10.74
C PRO A 111 5.06 -14.16 -10.38
N VAL A 112 5.46 -13.11 -9.65
CA VAL A 112 4.58 -12.02 -9.21
C VAL A 112 4.07 -11.24 -10.43
N VAL A 113 4.98 -10.83 -11.31
CA VAL A 113 4.65 -10.06 -12.51
C VAL A 113 3.72 -10.84 -13.45
N ARG A 114 3.93 -12.15 -13.62
CA ARG A 114 3.06 -13.01 -14.43
C ARG A 114 1.64 -13.03 -13.88
N VAL A 115 1.49 -13.16 -12.56
CA VAL A 115 0.17 -13.21 -11.91
C VAL A 115 -0.54 -11.86 -11.99
N ILE A 116 0.17 -10.76 -11.73
CA ILE A 116 -0.38 -9.41 -11.92
C ILE A 116 -0.82 -9.20 -13.36
N ARG A 117 -0.01 -9.60 -14.35
CA ARG A 117 -0.37 -9.47 -15.78
C ARG A 117 -1.63 -10.24 -16.16
N GLN A 118 -1.87 -11.39 -15.55
CA GLN A 118 -3.09 -12.17 -15.79
C GLN A 118 -4.35 -11.50 -15.24
N VAL A 119 -4.22 -10.73 -14.16
CA VAL A 119 -5.35 -10.07 -13.49
C VAL A 119 -5.56 -8.65 -14.01
N ASP A 120 -4.48 -7.89 -14.18
CA ASP A 120 -4.48 -6.51 -14.61
C ASP A 120 -3.25 -6.17 -15.46
N PRO A 121 -3.25 -6.50 -16.76
CA PRO A 121 -2.13 -6.20 -17.65
C PRO A 121 -1.87 -4.69 -17.79
N GLY A 122 -2.92 -3.86 -17.67
CA GLY A 122 -2.79 -2.41 -17.77
C GLY A 122 -2.04 -1.79 -16.59
N LEU A 123 -2.05 -2.44 -15.42
CA LEU A 123 -1.27 -1.98 -14.26
C LEU A 123 0.24 -2.07 -14.50
N ILE A 124 0.71 -3.10 -15.23
CA ILE A 124 2.14 -3.25 -15.56
C ILE A 124 2.65 -2.03 -16.31
N GLU A 125 1.90 -1.58 -17.33
CA GLU A 125 2.28 -0.42 -18.15
C GLU A 125 2.26 0.88 -17.35
N LEU A 126 1.27 1.05 -16.46
CA LEU A 126 1.21 2.22 -15.57
C LEU A 126 2.39 2.27 -14.61
N VAL A 127 2.76 1.13 -14.01
CA VAL A 127 3.91 1.04 -13.09
C VAL A 127 5.20 1.33 -13.83
N ARG A 128 5.42 0.77 -15.02
CA ARG A 128 6.62 1.03 -15.83
C ARG A 128 6.74 2.50 -16.24
N ALA A 129 5.63 3.14 -16.59
CA ALA A 129 5.61 4.56 -16.93
C ALA A 129 5.94 5.46 -15.73
N ARG A 130 5.48 5.10 -14.53
CA ARG A 130 5.70 5.87 -13.30
C ARG A 130 7.06 5.60 -12.65
N PHE A 131 7.52 4.36 -12.69
CA PHE A 131 8.72 3.86 -12.02
C PHE A 131 9.61 3.09 -13.00
N PRO A 132 10.36 3.79 -13.87
CA PRO A 132 11.22 3.15 -14.86
C PRO A 132 12.18 2.13 -14.23
N GLY A 133 12.24 0.93 -14.82
CA GLY A 133 13.06 -0.19 -14.32
C GLY A 133 12.32 -1.16 -13.39
N THR A 134 11.16 -0.79 -12.85
CA THR A 134 10.32 -1.70 -12.04
C THR A 134 9.51 -2.63 -12.96
N TRP A 135 9.47 -3.93 -12.65
CA TRP A 135 8.75 -4.95 -13.42
C TRP A 135 9.18 -5.03 -14.89
N ALA A 136 10.43 -4.68 -15.20
CA ALA A 136 11.02 -4.97 -16.49
C ALA A 136 11.10 -6.49 -16.68
N GLU A 137 10.71 -6.97 -17.87
CA GLU A 137 11.02 -8.35 -18.24
C GLU A 137 12.50 -8.39 -18.63
N GLU A 138 13.28 -9.23 -17.96
CA GLU A 138 14.56 -9.70 -18.49
C GLU A 138 14.34 -10.62 -19.71
#